data_AF-A0A7Y9RPQ5-F1
#
_entry.id   AF-A0A7Y9RPQ5-F1
#
_cell.length_a   1.000
_cell.length_b   1.000
_cell.length_c   1.000
_cell.angle_alpha   90.00
_cell.angle_beta   90.00
_cell.angle_gamma   90.00
#
_symmetry.space_group_name_H-M   'P 1'
#
loop_
_entity.id
_entity.type
_entity.pdbx_description
1 polymer ?
#
loop_
_entity_poly.entity_id
_entity_poly.type
_entity_poly.pdbx_seq_one_letter_code
_entity_poly.pdbx_strand_id
1 'polypeptide(L)'
;MSPARSPADWVAHLRSGGTTPWPAFRDGAPADPAGPADPAVPADPALRRADPTRSRAERMTHAGEAEGPVGARHADPTPPRAERTTHDAGHPRHFPGAQQLELLRRLTLAAGQPVPAALADRVLSAGTTGRGHPDLDLVGAAGAPDPRGDSRGETRGVDPTALPAEELLRVAVGLLAEDLAATPPPTVEAPVWSVLLRRRYRVVGDPRLADPVREELARRGRTIGGRDARVLVLGTGTEQMLADAWVSRFLDVGAPPWTAWLAEWAGRDAVPTRVDLAAAARTWAGRAGTRRLVVVLDPTALPRLVRSRTLPAPPDPVPAHAAELARRVAEVLGLLVEPRRREVLVGRTLLPWVAAVARRADPLAPPPGVPPRLRPWLERSARRLHDEVFAGGYPVVGDPERLLDDHEGVVPTTAGALDVAIAALLGGGPADLPGGGPA
;
A
#
# COMPACT_ATOMS: atom_id res chain seq x y z
N MET A 1 -24.13 -21.28 -37.96
CA MET A 1 -23.07 -21.15 -36.94
C MET A 1 -22.66 -19.68 -36.91
N SER A 2 -22.89 -18.98 -35.80
CA SER A 2 -22.37 -17.62 -35.64
C SER A 2 -20.85 -17.65 -35.66
N PRO A 3 -20.16 -16.68 -36.28
CA PRO A 3 -18.71 -16.62 -36.25
C PRO A 3 -18.23 -16.53 -34.79
N ALA A 4 -17.19 -17.29 -34.44
CA ALA A 4 -16.57 -17.21 -33.12
C ALA A 4 -16.08 -15.76 -32.91
N ARG A 5 -16.47 -15.13 -31.78
CA ARG A 5 -16.06 -13.76 -31.49
C ARG A 5 -14.55 -13.72 -31.24
N SER A 6 -13.88 -12.71 -31.79
CA SER A 6 -12.43 -12.58 -31.67
C SER A 6 -12.03 -11.96 -30.32
N PRO A 7 -10.79 -12.18 -29.85
CA PRO A 7 -10.24 -11.43 -28.72
C PRO A 7 -10.33 -9.91 -28.87
N ALA A 8 -10.13 -9.38 -30.09
CA ALA A 8 -10.25 -7.95 -30.36
C ALA A 8 -11.67 -7.42 -30.13
N ASP A 9 -12.70 -8.22 -30.45
CA ASP A 9 -14.09 -7.88 -30.16
C ASP A 9 -14.35 -7.85 -28.65
N TRP A 10 -13.69 -8.72 -27.89
CA TRP A 10 -13.80 -8.72 -26.43
C TRP A 10 -13.13 -7.51 -25.80
N VAL A 11 -11.97 -7.08 -26.31
CA VAL A 11 -11.33 -5.82 -25.89
C VAL A 11 -12.27 -4.63 -26.13
N ALA A 12 -12.89 -4.56 -27.31
CA ALA A 12 -13.86 -3.51 -27.62
C ALA A 12 -15.08 -3.58 -26.68
N HIS A 13 -15.59 -4.78 -26.40
CA HIS A 13 -16.67 -5.02 -25.42
C HIS A 13 -16.32 -4.49 -24.03
N LEU A 14 -15.16 -4.88 -23.49
CA LEU A 14 -14.71 -4.43 -22.17
C LEU A 14 -14.49 -2.90 -22.13
N ARG A 15 -13.93 -2.29 -23.17
CA ARG A 15 -13.78 -0.83 -23.30
C ARG A 15 -15.12 -0.10 -23.30
N SER A 16 -16.17 -0.71 -23.84
CA SER A 16 -17.53 -0.16 -23.82
C SER A 16 -18.27 -0.37 -22.49
N GLY A 17 -17.62 -0.99 -21.50
CA GLY A 17 -18.21 -1.30 -20.19
C GLY A 17 -18.86 -2.68 -20.10
N GLY A 18 -18.60 -3.55 -21.07
CA GLY A 18 -19.04 -4.94 -21.01
C GLY A 18 -18.36 -5.72 -19.88
N THR A 19 -19.08 -6.65 -19.27
CA THR A 19 -18.59 -7.46 -18.13
C THR A 19 -18.66 -8.97 -18.38
N THR A 20 -19.13 -9.36 -19.56
CA THR A 20 -19.32 -10.76 -19.97
C THR A 20 -18.00 -11.54 -19.90
N PRO A 21 -17.95 -12.66 -19.12
CA PRO A 21 -16.83 -13.58 -19.08
C PRO A 21 -16.37 -14.05 -20.47
N TRP A 22 -15.06 -14.25 -20.65
CA TRP A 22 -14.49 -14.69 -21.93
C TRP A 22 -15.15 -15.96 -22.49
N PRO A 23 -15.37 -17.05 -21.73
CA PRO A 23 -16.02 -18.25 -22.26
C PRO A 23 -17.42 -17.95 -22.83
N ALA A 24 -18.24 -17.21 -22.07
CA ALA A 24 -19.59 -16.83 -22.50
C ALA A 24 -19.56 -15.89 -23.72
N PHE A 25 -18.64 -14.94 -23.74
CA PHE A 25 -18.50 -13.99 -24.85
C PHE A 25 -18.08 -14.71 -26.15
N ARG A 26 -17.07 -15.58 -26.07
CA ARG A 26 -16.57 -16.38 -27.19
C ARG A 26 -17.64 -17.30 -27.75
N ASP A 27 -18.42 -17.92 -26.88
CA ASP A 27 -19.49 -18.86 -27.25
C ASP A 27 -20.77 -18.14 -27.74
N GLY A 28 -20.74 -16.81 -27.84
CA GLY A 28 -21.76 -16.02 -28.49
C GLY A 28 -22.94 -15.62 -27.60
N ALA A 29 -22.78 -15.67 -26.27
CA ALA A 29 -23.79 -15.16 -25.34
C ALA A 29 -24.16 -13.70 -25.69
N PRO A 30 -25.43 -13.29 -25.51
CA PRO A 30 -25.80 -11.89 -25.67
C PRO A 30 -24.88 -11.05 -24.79
N ALA A 31 -24.29 -10.01 -25.39
CA ALA A 31 -23.49 -9.06 -24.64
C ALA A 31 -24.42 -8.43 -23.60
N ASP A 32 -24.03 -8.48 -22.32
CA ASP A 32 -24.77 -7.73 -21.31
C ASP A 32 -24.75 -6.27 -21.74
N PRO A 33 -25.91 -5.61 -21.95
CA PRO A 33 -25.90 -4.19 -22.23
C PRO A 33 -25.26 -3.49 -21.02
N ALA A 34 -24.48 -2.44 -21.28
CA ALA A 34 -24.03 -1.51 -20.25
C ALA A 34 -25.26 -0.82 -19.64
N GLY A 35 -25.95 -1.52 -18.74
CA GLY A 35 -27.11 -1.07 -18.01
C GLY A 35 -26.79 -1.08 -16.52
N PRO A 36 -27.26 -0.07 -15.76
CA PRO A 36 -27.02 -0.03 -14.32
C PRO A 36 -27.53 -1.33 -13.70
N ALA A 37 -26.69 -1.99 -12.91
CA ALA A 37 -27.16 -3.04 -12.03
C ALA A 37 -28.23 -2.42 -11.12
N ASP A 38 -29.48 -2.79 -11.33
CA ASP A 38 -30.60 -2.40 -10.49
C ASP A 38 -30.37 -3.03 -9.11
N PRO A 39 -30.18 -2.25 -8.02
CA PRO A 39 -30.04 -2.82 -6.71
C PRO A 39 -31.43 -3.26 -6.25
N ALA A 40 -31.75 -4.54 -6.41
CA ALA A 40 -32.86 -5.15 -5.71
C ALA A 40 -32.53 -5.24 -4.20
N VAL A 41 -32.66 -4.12 -3.51
CA VAL A 41 -32.83 -4.01 -2.05
C VAL A 41 -34.13 -3.23 -1.83
N PRO A 42 -35.07 -3.73 -1.01
CA PRO A 42 -36.32 -3.03 -0.74
C PRO A 42 -36.03 -1.76 0.06
N ALA A 43 -36.27 -0.59 -0.53
CA ALA A 43 -36.14 0.69 0.14
C ALA A 43 -37.47 1.09 0.82
N ASP A 44 -37.41 1.24 2.14
CA ASP A 44 -38.37 1.92 3.01
C ASP A 44 -38.48 3.42 2.61
N PRO A 45 -39.69 3.98 2.41
CA PRO A 45 -39.86 5.29 1.80
C PRO A 45 -39.88 6.41 2.84
N ALA A 46 -38.70 6.89 3.23
CA ALA A 46 -38.61 8.18 3.90
C ALA A 46 -37.22 8.80 3.69
N LEU A 47 -37.12 9.70 2.70
CA LEU A 47 -36.36 10.97 2.74
C LEU A 47 -36.15 11.50 1.31
N ARG A 48 -37.18 12.18 0.80
CA ARG A 48 -37.02 13.21 -0.24
C ARG A 48 -36.86 14.57 0.44
N ARG A 49 -35.79 15.29 0.11
CA ARG A 49 -35.68 16.76 0.00
C ARG A 49 -34.23 17.08 -0.44
N ALA A 50 -34.03 17.42 -1.70
CA ALA A 50 -34.15 18.76 -2.29
C ALA A 50 -32.82 19.53 -2.21
N ASP A 51 -32.10 19.49 -3.33
CA ASP A 51 -31.10 20.46 -3.78
C ASP A 51 -31.83 21.78 -4.15
N PRO A 52 -31.22 22.97 -3.97
CA PRO A 52 -30.86 23.68 -5.21
C PRO A 52 -29.62 24.60 -5.15
N THR A 53 -29.12 24.86 -6.38
CA THR A 53 -28.36 26.03 -6.91
C THR A 53 -26.82 25.96 -6.84
N ARG A 54 -26.07 25.73 -7.94
CA ARG A 54 -25.83 26.50 -9.19
C ARG A 54 -25.40 27.97 -8.99
N SER A 55 -24.13 28.28 -9.29
CA SER A 55 -23.63 29.33 -10.22
C SER A 55 -22.14 29.64 -9.95
N ARG A 56 -21.23 29.47 -10.92
CA ARG A 56 -20.85 30.36 -12.05
C ARG A 56 -19.98 31.57 -11.65
N ALA A 57 -18.71 31.53 -12.04
CA ALA A 57 -17.85 32.65 -12.50
C ALA A 57 -16.51 32.02 -12.94
N GLU A 58 -16.15 31.84 -14.22
CA GLU A 58 -15.77 32.81 -15.26
C GLU A 58 -14.76 33.90 -14.81
N ARG A 59 -13.54 33.78 -15.38
CA ARG A 59 -12.80 34.77 -16.20
C ARG A 59 -11.53 35.46 -15.62
N MET A 60 -10.52 35.48 -16.52
CA MET A 60 -9.44 36.49 -16.75
C MET A 60 -8.18 36.43 -15.83
N THR A 61 -6.92 36.63 -16.25
CA THR A 61 -6.26 37.03 -17.52
C THR A 61 -4.73 36.91 -17.40
N HIS A 62 -4.07 36.68 -18.54
CA HIS A 62 -2.78 37.21 -19.07
C HIS A 62 -1.42 37.19 -18.34
N ALA A 63 -0.45 36.65 -19.11
CA ALA A 63 0.81 37.26 -19.60
C ALA A 63 2.05 37.32 -18.71
N GLY A 64 3.19 36.97 -19.32
CA GLY A 64 4.54 37.24 -18.79
C GLY A 64 5.64 36.43 -19.47
N GLU A 65 5.98 36.78 -20.71
CA GLU A 65 7.27 36.47 -21.35
C GLU A 65 8.41 37.21 -20.64
N ALA A 66 9.59 36.58 -20.52
CA ALA A 66 10.88 37.27 -20.50
C ALA A 66 12.03 36.32 -20.87
N GLU A 67 12.81 36.75 -21.86
CA GLU A 67 13.97 36.08 -22.45
C GLU A 67 15.29 36.33 -21.68
N GLY A 68 16.17 35.32 -21.68
CA GLY A 68 17.64 35.39 -21.79
C GLY A 68 18.49 35.99 -20.64
N PRO A 69 19.84 35.82 -20.62
CA PRO A 69 20.70 35.31 -21.71
C PRO A 69 21.84 34.30 -21.31
N VAL A 70 22.29 33.56 -22.34
CA VAL A 70 23.69 33.25 -22.79
C VAL A 70 24.82 32.93 -21.78
N GLY A 71 25.45 31.76 -21.94
CA GLY A 71 26.89 31.59 -21.68
C GLY A 71 27.43 30.14 -21.70
N ALA A 72 28.54 29.94 -22.44
CA ALA A 72 29.48 28.79 -22.50
C ALA A 72 29.02 27.51 -23.26
N ARG A 73 29.50 27.20 -24.48
CA ARG A 73 30.85 26.79 -24.98
C ARG A 73 31.22 25.30 -24.76
N HIS A 74 31.30 24.60 -25.90
CA HIS A 74 32.14 23.45 -26.27
C HIS A 74 32.02 22.11 -25.51
N ALA A 75 31.49 21.10 -26.20
CA ALA A 75 32.24 19.92 -26.61
C ALA A 75 31.50 19.17 -27.73
N ASP A 76 32.23 18.80 -28.77
CA ASP A 76 31.81 18.09 -29.97
C ASP A 76 31.70 16.58 -29.69
N PRO A 77 30.55 15.91 -29.94
CA PRO A 77 30.43 14.47 -29.76
C PRO A 77 30.78 13.72 -31.05
N THR A 78 31.70 12.77 -30.91
CA THR A 78 31.99 11.72 -31.88
C THR A 78 30.70 10.98 -32.29
N PRO A 79 30.41 10.78 -33.60
CA PRO A 79 29.18 10.13 -34.02
C PRO A 79 29.19 8.64 -33.66
N PRO A 80 28.09 8.08 -33.10
CA PRO A 80 27.95 6.65 -33.02
C PRO A 80 27.80 6.05 -34.42
N ARG A 81 28.49 4.93 -34.58
CA ARG A 81 28.47 4.02 -35.72
C ARG A 81 27.03 3.74 -36.15
N ALA A 82 26.73 3.98 -37.42
CA ALA A 82 25.46 3.66 -38.04
C ALA A 82 25.16 2.16 -37.91
N GLU A 83 24.38 1.79 -36.90
CA GLU A 83 23.65 0.53 -36.90
C GLU A 83 22.57 0.63 -37.96
N ARG A 84 22.70 -0.24 -38.96
CA ARG A 84 21.73 -0.40 -40.03
C ARG A 84 20.37 -0.63 -39.39
N THR A 85 19.47 0.31 -39.61
CA THR A 85 18.03 0.09 -39.51
C THR A 85 17.66 -1.03 -40.49
N THR A 86 17.72 -2.28 -40.02
CA THR A 86 16.84 -3.31 -40.57
C THR A 86 15.44 -2.88 -40.20
N HIS A 87 14.77 -2.29 -41.18
CA HIS A 87 13.32 -2.09 -41.19
C HIS A 87 12.70 -3.44 -40.85
N ASP A 88 12.21 -3.52 -39.62
CA ASP A 88 11.76 -4.75 -39.02
C ASP A 88 10.43 -5.16 -39.65
N ALA A 89 10.45 -6.35 -40.23
CA ALA A 89 9.30 -6.99 -40.83
C ALA A 89 8.44 -7.56 -39.69
N GLY A 90 7.34 -6.86 -39.39
CA GLY A 90 6.17 -7.42 -38.71
C GLY A 90 6.41 -7.91 -37.28
N HIS A 91 6.52 -6.98 -36.32
CA HIS A 91 6.17 -7.32 -34.93
C HIS A 91 4.74 -7.89 -34.91
N PRO A 92 4.52 -9.11 -34.37
CA PRO A 92 3.18 -9.61 -34.14
C PRO A 92 2.41 -8.59 -33.29
N ARG A 93 1.17 -8.29 -33.67
CA ARG A 93 0.32 -7.35 -32.93
C ARG A 93 0.21 -7.85 -31.48
N HIS A 94 0.94 -7.20 -30.57
CA HIS A 94 0.94 -7.54 -29.15
C HIS A 94 -0.47 -7.36 -28.60
N PHE A 95 -1.13 -8.47 -28.29
CA PHE A 95 -2.49 -8.46 -27.77
C PHE A 95 -2.42 -8.45 -26.23
N PRO A 96 -3.30 -7.71 -25.53
CA PRO A 96 -3.30 -7.70 -24.07
C PRO A 96 -3.50 -9.11 -23.50
N GLY A 97 -2.73 -9.46 -22.48
CA GLY A 97 -2.83 -10.76 -21.82
C GLY A 97 -4.16 -10.98 -21.09
N ALA A 98 -4.43 -12.24 -20.75
CA ALA A 98 -5.59 -12.67 -19.99
C ALA A 98 -5.72 -11.92 -18.64
N GLN A 99 -4.59 -11.59 -18.01
CA GLN A 99 -4.56 -10.86 -16.75
C GLN A 99 -5.13 -9.44 -16.88
N GLN A 100 -4.69 -8.70 -17.91
CA GLN A 100 -5.13 -7.33 -18.17
C GLN A 100 -6.64 -7.28 -18.46
N LEU A 101 -7.12 -8.23 -19.25
CA LEU A 101 -8.53 -8.31 -19.65
C LEU A 101 -9.44 -8.67 -18.47
N GLU A 102 -9.06 -9.65 -17.65
CA GLU A 102 -9.82 -9.97 -16.45
C GLU A 102 -9.77 -8.85 -15.41
N LEU A 103 -8.63 -8.18 -15.23
CA LEU A 103 -8.53 -7.03 -14.34
C LEU A 103 -9.47 -5.90 -14.80
N LEU A 104 -9.47 -5.58 -16.10
CA LEU A 104 -10.38 -4.58 -16.68
C LEU A 104 -11.86 -4.96 -16.45
N ARG A 105 -12.21 -6.23 -16.68
CA ARG A 105 -13.57 -6.74 -16.44
C ARG A 105 -13.99 -6.56 -14.97
N ARG A 106 -13.10 -6.85 -14.02
CA ARG A 106 -13.36 -6.68 -12.58
C ARG A 106 -13.44 -5.21 -12.16
N LEU A 107 -12.63 -4.34 -12.73
CA LEU A 107 -12.73 -2.90 -12.51
C LEU A 107 -14.09 -2.36 -12.97
N THR A 108 -14.55 -2.76 -14.17
CA THR A 108 -15.88 -2.39 -14.68
C THR A 108 -17.01 -2.92 -13.80
N LEU A 109 -16.91 -4.18 -13.34
CA LEU A 109 -17.88 -4.77 -12.41
C LEU A 109 -17.94 -4.00 -11.08
N ALA A 110 -16.79 -3.68 -10.50
CA ALA A 110 -16.73 -2.95 -9.22
C ALA A 110 -17.20 -1.50 -9.36
N ALA A 111 -16.98 -0.85 -10.51
CA ALA A 111 -17.44 0.50 -10.77
C ALA A 111 -18.96 0.57 -11.02
N GLY A 112 -19.58 -0.52 -11.46
CA GLY A 112 -20.99 -0.57 -11.89
C GLY A 112 -21.28 0.23 -13.17
N GLN A 113 -20.24 0.75 -13.82
CA GLN A 113 -20.29 1.58 -15.03
C GLN A 113 -18.99 1.41 -15.83
N PRO A 114 -18.94 1.83 -17.11
CA PRO A 114 -17.70 1.81 -17.89
C PRO A 114 -16.60 2.59 -17.15
N VAL A 115 -15.42 1.97 -17.02
CA VAL A 115 -14.25 2.65 -16.45
C VAL A 115 -13.76 3.78 -17.38
N PRO A 116 -13.12 4.83 -16.84
CA PRO A 116 -12.55 5.88 -17.68
C PRO A 116 -11.60 5.33 -18.74
N ALA A 117 -11.70 5.82 -19.98
CA ALA A 117 -10.92 5.32 -21.11
C ALA A 117 -9.40 5.33 -20.84
N ALA A 118 -8.90 6.37 -20.17
CA ALA A 118 -7.49 6.46 -19.79
C ALA A 118 -7.05 5.33 -18.84
N LEU A 119 -7.90 4.92 -17.89
CA LEU A 119 -7.61 3.79 -17.01
C LEU A 119 -7.68 2.46 -17.79
N ALA A 120 -8.69 2.30 -18.65
CA ALA A 120 -8.80 1.11 -19.50
C ALA A 120 -7.55 0.93 -20.38
N ASP A 121 -7.10 1.99 -21.04
CA ASP A 121 -5.92 1.94 -21.90
C ASP A 121 -4.64 1.64 -21.11
N ARG A 122 -4.49 2.22 -19.92
CA ARG A 122 -3.38 1.90 -19.00
C ARG A 122 -3.39 0.44 -18.57
N VAL A 123 -4.55 -0.12 -18.23
CA VAL A 123 -4.66 -1.53 -17.83
C VAL A 123 -4.31 -2.46 -19.00
N LEU A 124 -4.80 -2.15 -20.21
CA LEU A 124 -4.57 -2.96 -21.40
C LEU A 124 -3.12 -2.90 -21.90
N SER A 125 -2.40 -1.81 -21.62
CA SER A 125 -0.98 -1.65 -21.96
C SER A 125 -0.02 -2.05 -20.84
N ALA A 126 -0.52 -2.35 -19.63
CA ALA A 126 0.29 -2.68 -18.48
C ALA A 126 1.08 -3.98 -18.70
N GLY A 127 2.38 -3.94 -18.46
CA GLY A 127 3.20 -5.14 -18.36
C GLY A 127 3.02 -5.84 -17.01
N THR A 128 3.18 -7.17 -16.97
CA THR A 128 3.23 -7.90 -15.70
C THR A 128 4.56 -7.66 -14.99
N THR A 129 4.52 -7.28 -13.70
CA THR A 129 5.74 -7.10 -12.89
C THR A 129 6.12 -8.38 -12.14
N GLY A 130 7.43 -8.67 -12.03
CA GLY A 130 7.99 -9.77 -11.22
C GLY A 130 8.51 -11.00 -12.00
N ARG A 131 8.90 -12.04 -11.25
CA ARG A 131 9.30 -13.36 -11.82
C ARG A 131 8.04 -14.20 -12.05
N GLY A 132 7.52 -14.19 -13.27
CA GLY A 132 6.33 -14.93 -13.71
C GLY A 132 6.31 -15.08 -15.23
N HIS A 133 5.34 -15.83 -15.78
CA HIS A 133 5.17 -15.91 -17.23
C HIS A 133 4.82 -14.52 -17.79
N PRO A 134 5.30 -14.19 -19.00
CA PRO A 134 4.85 -13.00 -19.74
C PRO A 134 3.32 -13.05 -19.95
N ASP A 135 2.75 -11.96 -20.46
CA ASP A 135 1.33 -11.82 -20.81
C ASP A 135 0.71 -13.17 -21.24
N LEU A 136 -0.28 -13.65 -20.49
CA LEU A 136 -0.83 -14.99 -20.70
C LEU A 136 -1.81 -14.97 -21.88
N ASP A 137 -1.61 -15.89 -22.82
CA ASP A 137 -2.49 -16.03 -23.97
C ASP A 137 -3.91 -16.46 -23.59
N LEU A 138 -4.89 -16.06 -24.38
CA LEU A 138 -6.29 -16.47 -24.20
C LEU A 138 -6.57 -17.85 -24.78
N VAL A 139 -7.35 -18.65 -24.06
CA VAL A 139 -7.85 -19.92 -24.59
C VAL A 139 -8.76 -19.69 -25.80
N GLY A 140 -8.38 -20.25 -26.96
CA GLY A 140 -9.13 -20.12 -28.21
C GLY A 140 -8.89 -18.83 -28.99
N ALA A 141 -7.87 -18.04 -28.66
CA ALA A 141 -7.39 -17.00 -29.56
C ALA A 141 -6.84 -17.63 -30.86
N ALA A 142 -7.29 -17.14 -32.02
CA ALA A 142 -6.81 -17.60 -33.31
C ALA A 142 -5.31 -17.26 -33.45
N GLY A 143 -4.46 -18.30 -33.49
CA GLY A 143 -3.00 -18.18 -33.40
C GLY A 143 -2.36 -19.14 -32.39
N ALA A 144 -3.14 -19.81 -31.54
CA ALA A 144 -2.65 -20.95 -30.76
C ALA A 144 -2.15 -22.04 -31.73
N PRO A 145 -0.89 -22.51 -31.61
CA PRO A 145 -0.30 -23.40 -32.59
C PRO A 145 -1.04 -24.74 -32.66
N ASP A 146 -0.96 -25.34 -33.85
CA ASP A 146 -1.50 -26.63 -34.23
C ASP A 146 -1.25 -27.68 -33.13
N PRO A 147 -2.25 -28.45 -32.67
CA PRO A 147 -2.07 -29.53 -31.69
C PRO A 147 -1.13 -30.67 -32.13
N ARG A 148 -0.45 -30.54 -33.28
CA ARG A 148 0.46 -31.54 -33.87
C ARG A 148 1.90 -31.06 -34.12
N GLY A 149 2.29 -29.87 -33.67
CA GLY A 149 3.64 -29.32 -33.91
C GLY A 149 4.49 -29.18 -32.65
N ASP A 150 5.69 -29.75 -32.68
CA ASP A 150 6.69 -29.71 -31.60
C ASP A 150 7.16 -28.28 -31.24
N SER A 151 6.69 -27.75 -30.12
CA SER A 151 7.28 -26.56 -29.47
C SER A 151 7.40 -26.77 -27.96
N ARG A 152 8.61 -27.14 -27.50
CA ARG A 152 8.98 -27.13 -26.08
C ARG A 152 9.05 -25.68 -25.58
N GLY A 153 7.93 -25.15 -25.07
CA GLY A 153 7.91 -23.89 -24.30
C GLY A 153 6.72 -22.95 -24.50
N GLU A 154 5.72 -23.29 -25.31
CA GLU A 154 4.61 -22.38 -25.61
C GLU A 154 3.48 -22.47 -24.57
N THR A 155 3.07 -21.30 -24.07
CA THR A 155 2.08 -21.13 -23.00
C THR A 155 0.70 -21.57 -23.50
N ARG A 156 0.13 -22.60 -22.87
CA ARG A 156 -1.24 -23.02 -23.15
C ARG A 156 -2.20 -21.87 -22.79
N GLY A 157 -3.01 -21.44 -23.74
CA GLY A 157 -3.98 -20.36 -23.52
C GLY A 157 -4.87 -20.61 -22.29
N VAL A 158 -5.12 -19.55 -21.52
CA VAL A 158 -5.77 -19.58 -20.21
C VAL A 158 -7.17 -18.95 -20.30
N ASP A 159 -8.10 -19.44 -19.48
CA ASP A 159 -9.37 -18.77 -19.23
C ASP A 159 -9.15 -17.61 -18.24
N PRO A 160 -9.37 -16.34 -18.63
CA PRO A 160 -9.21 -15.18 -17.76
C PRO A 160 -10.00 -15.28 -16.45
N THR A 161 -11.18 -15.90 -16.47
CA THR A 161 -12.04 -15.99 -15.28
C THR A 161 -11.57 -17.01 -14.26
N ALA A 162 -10.72 -17.96 -14.69
CA ALA A 162 -10.09 -18.94 -13.83
C ALA A 162 -8.73 -18.47 -13.27
N LEU A 163 -8.28 -17.25 -13.61
CA LEU A 163 -7.02 -16.73 -13.13
C LEU A 163 -7.03 -16.56 -11.59
N PRO A 164 -5.97 -17.00 -10.89
CA PRO A 164 -5.87 -16.73 -9.48
C PRO A 164 -5.68 -15.23 -9.24
N ALA A 165 -6.20 -14.73 -8.12
CA ALA A 165 -6.11 -13.31 -7.75
C ALA A 165 -4.67 -12.77 -7.77
N GLU A 166 -3.68 -13.62 -7.55
CA GLU A 166 -2.26 -13.30 -7.63
C GLU A 166 -1.85 -12.71 -8.98
N GLU A 167 -2.35 -13.27 -10.09
CA GLU A 167 -2.02 -12.81 -11.43
C GLU A 167 -2.54 -11.39 -11.69
N LEU A 168 -3.77 -11.13 -11.26
CA LEU A 168 -4.40 -9.81 -11.41
C LEU A 168 -3.75 -8.78 -10.49
N LEU A 169 -3.41 -9.21 -9.27
CA LEU A 169 -2.73 -8.36 -8.30
C LEU A 169 -1.36 -7.93 -8.80
N ARG A 170 -0.62 -8.77 -9.54
CA ARG A 170 0.68 -8.39 -10.14
C ARG A 170 0.55 -7.22 -11.12
N VAL A 171 -0.49 -7.23 -11.96
CA VAL A 171 -0.78 -6.13 -12.90
C VAL A 171 -1.19 -4.87 -12.13
N ALA A 172 -2.12 -5.00 -11.18
CA ALA A 172 -2.59 -3.87 -10.38
C ALA A 172 -1.47 -3.23 -9.55
N VAL A 173 -0.59 -4.04 -8.95
CA VAL A 173 0.58 -3.57 -8.19
C VAL A 173 1.55 -2.79 -9.08
N GLY A 174 1.77 -3.23 -10.32
CA GLY A 174 2.59 -2.50 -11.30
C GLY A 174 2.03 -1.11 -11.60
N LEU A 175 0.74 -1.03 -11.92
CA LEU A 175 0.04 0.24 -12.18
C LEU A 175 0.12 1.21 -11.00
N LEU A 176 -0.12 0.72 -9.78
CA LEU A 176 -0.05 1.54 -8.56
C LEU A 176 1.38 2.02 -8.28
N ALA A 177 2.39 1.18 -8.53
CA ALA A 177 3.79 1.55 -8.35
C ALA A 177 4.23 2.63 -9.36
N GLU A 178 3.78 2.53 -10.62
CA GLU A 178 4.02 3.56 -11.64
C GLU A 178 3.37 4.90 -11.27
N ASP A 179 2.11 4.88 -10.81
CA ASP A 179 1.40 6.09 -10.35
C ASP A 179 2.14 6.76 -9.18
N LEU A 180 2.64 5.97 -8.23
CA LEU A 180 3.43 6.46 -7.12
C LEU A 180 4.80 6.98 -7.55
N ALA A 181 5.46 6.33 -8.50
CA ALA A 181 6.74 6.79 -9.04
C ALA A 181 6.61 8.12 -9.80
N ALA A 182 5.47 8.35 -10.45
CA ALA A 182 5.13 9.63 -11.09
C ALA A 182 4.73 10.72 -10.08
N THR A 183 4.33 10.34 -8.85
CA THR A 183 3.92 11.29 -7.81
C THR A 183 5.15 11.99 -7.20
N PRO A 184 5.14 13.33 -7.06
CA PRO A 184 6.20 14.04 -6.33
C PRO A 184 6.14 13.64 -4.85
N PRO A 185 7.27 13.31 -4.21
CA PRO A 185 7.27 12.96 -2.80
C PRO A 185 6.83 14.17 -1.95
N PRO A 186 6.08 13.97 -0.86
CA PRO A 186 5.75 15.05 0.05
C PRO A 186 7.02 15.69 0.61
N THR A 187 7.00 17.03 0.70
CA THR A 187 8.11 17.78 1.29
C THR A 187 8.30 17.38 2.75
N VAL A 188 9.47 16.85 3.08
CA VAL A 188 9.84 16.56 4.47
C VAL A 188 10.51 17.81 5.02
N GLU A 189 9.84 18.52 5.92
CA GLU A 189 10.46 19.64 6.62
C GLU A 189 11.72 19.20 7.35
N ALA A 190 12.83 19.91 7.12
CA ALA A 190 14.07 19.65 7.83
C ALA A 190 13.87 19.98 9.33
N PRO A 191 14.38 19.13 10.24
CA PRO A 191 14.27 19.39 11.67
C PRO A 191 14.98 20.69 12.04
N VAL A 192 14.34 21.54 12.85
CA VAL A 192 14.93 22.79 13.35
C VAL A 192 15.87 22.47 14.52
N TRP A 193 17.19 22.54 14.31
CA TRP A 193 18.16 22.25 15.37
C TRP A 193 18.33 23.46 16.29
N SER A 194 17.67 23.45 17.45
CA SER A 194 17.89 24.48 18.49
C SER A 194 18.79 23.93 19.61
N VAL A 195 19.95 24.57 19.80
CA VAL A 195 21.06 24.03 20.62
C VAL A 195 20.96 24.43 22.09
N LEU A 196 20.16 25.43 22.45
CA LEU A 196 20.53 26.23 23.61
C LEU A 196 19.96 25.85 24.98
N LEU A 197 18.80 25.21 25.18
CA LEU A 197 18.27 25.01 26.56
C LEU A 197 17.09 24.01 26.73
N ARG A 198 17.07 22.87 26.01
CA ARG A 198 15.88 21.98 25.99
C ARG A 198 16.09 20.60 26.64
N ARG A 199 15.05 20.12 27.33
CA ARG A 199 14.98 18.77 27.89
C ARG A 199 15.20 17.72 26.80
N ARG A 200 16.13 16.82 27.07
CA ARG A 200 16.53 15.71 26.21
C ARG A 200 15.59 14.53 26.41
N TYR A 201 15.00 14.04 25.33
CA TYR A 201 14.13 12.86 25.35
C TYR A 201 14.65 11.80 24.39
N ARG A 202 14.38 10.53 24.69
CA ARG A 202 14.55 9.45 23.73
C ARG A 202 13.29 8.61 23.73
N VAL A 203 12.66 8.47 22.57
CA VAL A 203 11.42 7.70 22.40
C VAL A 203 11.78 6.45 21.62
N VAL A 204 11.50 5.28 22.16
CA VAL A 204 11.78 3.96 21.58
C VAL A 204 10.56 3.05 21.76
N GLY A 205 10.62 1.82 21.25
CA GLY A 205 9.51 0.86 21.29
C GLY A 205 8.83 0.75 19.94
N ASP A 206 7.51 0.56 19.96
CA ASP A 206 6.68 0.40 18.76
C ASP A 206 6.95 1.53 17.74
N PRO A 207 7.39 1.21 16.51
CA PRO A 207 7.72 2.22 15.50
C PRO A 207 6.53 3.11 15.14
N ARG A 208 5.33 2.54 15.04
CA ARG A 208 4.13 3.31 14.65
C ARG A 208 3.68 4.29 15.70
N LEU A 209 3.95 4.01 16.98
CA LEU A 209 3.72 4.96 18.08
C LEU A 209 4.89 5.93 18.26
N ALA A 210 6.12 5.44 18.16
CA ALA A 210 7.31 6.21 18.49
C ALA A 210 7.72 7.21 17.41
N ASP A 211 7.63 6.84 16.13
CA ASP A 211 8.13 7.67 15.02
C ASP A 211 7.37 8.99 14.88
N PRO A 212 6.02 9.04 14.87
CA PRO A 212 5.29 10.31 14.83
C PRO A 212 5.63 11.23 16.00
N VAL A 213 5.85 10.66 17.19
CA VAL A 213 6.26 11.42 18.37
C VAL A 213 7.68 11.95 18.21
N ARG A 214 8.63 11.16 17.69
CA ARG A 214 10.00 11.62 17.41
C ARG A 214 10.01 12.75 16.39
N GLU A 215 9.28 12.60 15.29
CA GLU A 215 9.17 13.62 14.24
C GLU A 215 8.59 14.93 14.79
N GLU A 216 7.51 14.87 15.57
CA GLU A 216 6.90 16.05 16.19
C GLU A 216 7.84 16.74 17.19
N LEU A 217 8.54 15.96 18.03
CA LEU A 217 9.52 16.51 18.97
C LEU A 217 10.70 17.17 18.23
N ALA A 218 11.16 16.55 17.14
CA ALA A 218 12.23 17.08 16.30
C ALA A 218 11.81 18.37 15.56
N ARG A 219 10.58 18.43 15.00
CA ARG A 219 10.02 19.64 14.36
C ARG A 219 9.98 20.82 15.32
N ARG A 220 9.71 20.55 16.61
CA ARG A 220 9.74 21.56 17.68
C ARG A 220 11.15 21.86 18.23
N GLY A 221 12.21 21.36 17.60
CA GLY A 221 13.59 21.55 18.02
C GLY A 221 13.91 20.99 19.40
N ARG A 222 13.19 19.95 19.85
CA ARG A 222 13.56 19.19 21.05
C ARG A 222 14.61 18.15 20.65
N THR A 223 15.75 18.18 21.32
CA THR A 223 16.87 17.31 20.99
C THR A 223 16.59 15.87 21.42
N ILE A 224 16.81 14.94 20.50
CA ILE A 224 16.72 13.51 20.75
C ILE A 224 18.05 13.05 21.37
N GLY A 225 18.00 12.45 22.57
CA GLY A 225 19.14 11.78 23.20
C GLY A 225 20.08 12.66 24.06
N GLY A 226 21.25 12.12 24.39
CA GLY A 226 22.23 12.67 25.35
C GLY A 226 22.28 11.90 26.68
N ARG A 227 23.35 12.11 27.47
CA ARG A 227 23.63 11.35 28.71
C ARG A 227 22.53 11.44 29.78
N ASP A 228 21.73 12.51 29.76
CA ASP A 228 20.65 12.76 30.72
C ASP A 228 19.24 12.73 30.12
N ALA A 229 19.08 12.11 28.95
CA ALA A 229 17.78 12.03 28.31
C ALA A 229 16.79 11.17 29.12
N ARG A 230 15.54 11.65 29.25
CA ARG A 230 14.43 10.80 29.72
C ARG A 230 14.06 9.84 28.61
N VAL A 231 14.03 8.54 28.91
CA VAL A 231 13.71 7.49 27.94
C VAL A 231 12.24 7.09 28.10
N LEU A 232 11.50 7.14 27.00
CA LEU A 232 10.12 6.68 26.90
C LEU A 232 10.10 5.45 25.99
N VAL A 233 9.68 4.31 26.53
CA VAL A 233 9.49 3.06 25.77
C VAL A 233 8.00 2.93 25.51
N LEU A 234 7.57 3.11 24.26
CA LEU A 234 6.15 3.09 23.88
C LEU A 234 5.73 1.70 23.44
N GLY A 235 4.56 1.27 23.87
CA GLY A 235 3.97 -0.01 23.46
C GLY A 235 2.44 0.03 23.50
N THR A 236 1.86 -1.05 22.98
CA THR A 236 0.42 -1.34 22.96
C THR A 236 0.25 -2.87 23.03
N GLY A 237 -0.89 -3.43 22.64
CA GLY A 237 -1.10 -4.87 22.54
C GLY A 237 -0.03 -5.57 21.71
N THR A 238 0.40 -6.75 22.17
CA THR A 238 1.53 -7.49 21.55
C THR A 238 1.23 -7.84 20.09
N GLU A 239 -0.01 -8.21 19.77
CA GLU A 239 -0.43 -8.50 18.41
C GLU A 239 -0.35 -7.27 17.50
N GLN A 240 -0.82 -6.12 17.97
CA GLN A 240 -0.74 -4.85 17.26
C GLN A 240 0.72 -4.41 17.05
N MET A 241 1.57 -4.52 18.08
CA MET A 241 3.00 -4.21 17.94
C MET A 241 3.70 -5.12 16.91
N LEU A 242 3.31 -6.39 16.78
CA LEU A 242 3.81 -7.27 15.72
C LEU A 242 3.38 -6.78 14.33
N ALA A 243 2.12 -6.38 14.17
CA ALA A 243 1.62 -5.82 12.91
C ALA A 243 2.39 -4.54 12.54
N ASP A 244 2.60 -3.65 13.51
CA ASP A 244 3.33 -2.39 13.34
C ASP A 244 4.82 -2.62 13.04
N ALA A 245 5.43 -3.64 13.65
CA ALA A 245 6.80 -4.03 13.34
C ALA A 245 6.94 -4.62 11.93
N TRP A 246 5.97 -5.41 11.46
CA TRP A 246 5.96 -5.92 10.08
C TRP A 246 5.76 -4.81 9.06
N VAL A 247 4.83 -3.88 9.34
CA VAL A 247 4.63 -2.67 8.53
C VAL A 247 5.92 -1.88 8.42
N SER A 248 6.51 -1.49 9.56
CA SER A 248 7.77 -0.76 9.59
C SER A 248 8.90 -1.50 8.85
N ARG A 249 8.97 -2.83 8.94
CA ARG A 249 9.99 -3.62 8.26
C ARG A 249 9.89 -3.51 6.73
N PHE A 250 8.69 -3.60 6.15
CA PHE A 250 8.58 -3.52 4.69
C PHE A 250 8.78 -2.10 4.14
N LEU A 251 8.59 -1.06 4.97
CA LEU A 251 8.98 0.30 4.61
C LEU A 251 10.50 0.44 4.46
N ASP A 252 11.26 -0.17 5.38
CA ASP A 252 12.71 -0.03 5.46
C ASP A 252 13.44 -0.88 4.39
N VAL A 253 13.26 -2.21 4.44
CA VAL A 253 14.11 -3.19 3.72
C VAL A 253 13.30 -4.26 2.98
N GLY A 254 11.96 -4.17 3.03
CA GLY A 254 11.06 -5.22 2.55
C GLY A 254 10.78 -6.26 3.63
N ALA A 255 9.67 -6.99 3.48
CA ALA A 255 9.29 -8.06 4.40
C ALA A 255 8.67 -9.24 3.65
N PRO A 256 8.88 -10.48 4.14
CA PRO A 256 8.12 -11.61 3.63
C PRO A 256 6.62 -11.44 3.97
N PRO A 257 5.74 -12.24 3.34
CA PRO A 257 4.32 -12.27 3.68
C PRO A 257 4.11 -12.46 5.19
N TRP A 258 3.05 -11.85 5.74
CA TRP A 258 2.75 -11.81 7.17
C TRP A 258 2.88 -13.18 7.87
N THR A 259 2.29 -14.22 7.30
CA THR A 259 2.30 -15.58 7.87
C THR A 259 3.68 -16.23 7.89
N ALA A 260 4.51 -15.96 6.88
CA ALA A 260 5.88 -16.45 6.80
C ALA A 260 6.77 -15.70 7.79
N TRP A 261 6.60 -14.38 7.88
CA TRP A 261 7.31 -13.53 8.83
C TRP A 261 7.04 -13.96 10.28
N LEU A 262 5.77 -14.19 10.64
CA LEU A 262 5.39 -14.68 11.97
C LEU A 262 5.93 -16.07 12.26
N ALA A 263 5.85 -17.00 11.29
CA ALA A 263 6.37 -18.36 11.47
C ALA A 263 7.88 -18.37 11.77
N GLU A 264 8.62 -17.43 11.18
CA GLU A 264 10.06 -17.24 11.43
C GLU A 264 10.36 -16.88 12.89
N TRP A 265 9.53 -16.04 13.51
CA TRP A 265 9.66 -15.63 14.91
C TRP A 265 9.15 -16.69 15.88
N ALA A 266 8.02 -17.31 15.55
CA ALA A 266 7.47 -18.43 16.31
C ALA A 266 8.45 -19.62 16.36
N GLY A 267 9.13 -19.92 15.26
CA GLY A 267 10.16 -20.97 15.20
C GLY A 267 11.38 -20.70 16.08
N ARG A 268 11.62 -19.44 16.47
CA ARG A 268 12.69 -19.04 17.41
C ARG A 268 12.20 -18.85 18.84
N ASP A 269 10.90 -19.01 19.10
CA ASP A 269 10.23 -18.63 20.34
C ASP A 269 10.62 -17.21 20.83
N ALA A 270 10.73 -16.26 19.91
CA ALA A 270 11.16 -14.90 20.20
C ALA A 270 10.26 -13.89 19.47
N VAL A 271 10.24 -12.64 19.95
CA VAL A 271 9.58 -11.53 19.26
C VAL A 271 10.63 -10.60 18.61
N PRO A 272 10.26 -9.82 17.58
CA PRO A 272 11.16 -8.83 17.01
C PRO A 272 11.65 -7.82 18.05
N THR A 273 12.88 -7.33 17.91
CA THR A 273 13.47 -6.33 18.82
C THR A 273 12.62 -5.06 18.97
N ARG A 274 11.88 -4.67 17.93
CA ARG A 274 10.97 -3.50 17.96
C ARG A 274 9.71 -3.74 18.81
N VAL A 275 9.36 -5.00 19.07
CA VAL A 275 8.21 -5.45 19.89
C VAL A 275 8.64 -5.80 21.32
N ASP A 276 9.91 -6.18 21.51
CA ASP A 276 10.47 -6.56 22.81
C ASP A 276 10.68 -5.34 23.74
N LEU A 277 9.59 -4.84 24.31
CA LEU A 277 9.59 -3.72 25.25
C LEU A 277 10.44 -4.02 26.48
N ALA A 278 10.46 -5.28 26.94
CA ALA A 278 11.21 -5.70 28.11
C ALA A 278 12.73 -5.61 27.85
N ALA A 279 13.22 -6.11 26.72
CA ALA A 279 14.62 -5.97 26.33
C ALA A 279 15.00 -4.51 26.07
N ALA A 280 14.12 -3.73 25.43
CA ALA A 280 14.33 -2.30 25.24
C ALA A 280 14.46 -1.59 26.60
N ALA A 281 13.55 -1.88 27.54
CA ALA A 281 13.56 -1.30 28.88
C ALA A 281 14.79 -1.72 29.68
N ARG A 282 15.19 -3.00 29.68
CA ARG A 282 16.44 -3.47 30.31
C ARG A 282 17.66 -2.74 29.74
N THR A 283 17.75 -2.65 28.41
CA THR A 283 18.86 -1.98 27.72
C THR A 283 18.98 -0.52 28.15
N TRP A 284 17.86 0.20 28.21
CA TRP A 284 17.86 1.61 28.59
C TRP A 284 17.96 1.85 30.09
N ALA A 285 17.45 0.95 30.93
CA ALA A 285 17.65 0.98 32.37
C ALA A 285 19.14 0.83 32.71
N GLY A 286 19.86 -0.06 32.03
CA GLY A 286 21.31 -0.21 32.21
C GLY A 286 22.12 1.01 31.73
N ARG A 287 21.66 1.69 30.66
CA ARG A 287 22.37 2.85 30.08
C ARG A 287 22.05 4.19 30.74
N ALA A 288 20.80 4.41 31.16
CA ALA A 288 20.29 5.69 31.64
C ALA A 288 19.81 5.66 33.11
N GLY A 289 19.69 4.48 33.71
CA GLY A 289 19.12 4.27 35.04
C GLY A 289 17.59 4.16 35.02
N THR A 290 17.04 3.35 35.92
CA THR A 290 15.60 3.07 36.03
C THR A 290 14.75 4.33 36.28
N ARG A 291 15.26 5.30 37.05
CA ARG A 291 14.55 6.56 37.35
C ARG A 291 14.29 7.45 36.13
N ARG A 292 15.05 7.28 35.04
CA ARG A 292 14.94 8.08 33.81
C ARG A 292 14.14 7.36 32.72
N LEU A 293 13.83 6.09 32.94
CA LEU A 293 13.05 5.27 32.03
C LEU A 293 11.58 5.29 32.43
N VAL A 294 10.68 5.33 31.46
CA VAL A 294 9.25 5.12 31.65
C VAL A 294 8.75 4.26 30.49
N VAL A 295 8.06 3.17 30.81
CA VAL A 295 7.28 2.41 29.83
C VAL A 295 5.91 3.04 29.72
N VAL A 296 5.43 3.29 28.50
CA VAL A 296 4.17 3.97 28.24
C VAL A 296 3.30 3.06 27.37
N LEU A 297 2.25 2.51 27.98
CA LEU A 297 1.23 1.66 27.37
C LEU A 297 -0.10 2.41 27.13
N ASP A 298 -0.20 3.63 27.66
CA ASP A 298 -1.26 4.58 27.33
C ASP A 298 -0.67 5.79 26.57
N PRO A 299 -0.79 5.81 25.24
CA PRO A 299 -0.31 6.92 24.42
C PRO A 299 -0.96 8.27 24.76
N THR A 300 -2.17 8.29 25.32
CA THR A 300 -2.87 9.54 25.67
C THR A 300 -2.20 10.28 26.84
N ALA A 301 -1.37 9.57 27.62
CA ALA A 301 -0.56 10.16 28.68
C ALA A 301 0.71 10.87 28.17
N LEU A 302 1.13 10.62 26.92
CA LEU A 302 2.39 11.14 26.35
C LEU A 302 2.53 12.65 26.40
N PRO A 303 1.52 13.47 26.05
CA PRO A 303 1.62 14.93 26.08
C PRO A 303 2.10 15.45 27.44
N ARG A 304 1.60 14.86 28.55
CA ARG A 304 2.00 15.21 29.92
C ARG A 304 3.45 14.77 30.22
N LEU A 305 3.84 13.57 29.78
CA LEU A 305 5.18 13.01 30.03
C LEU A 305 6.30 13.77 29.33
N VAL A 306 6.06 14.21 28.10
CA VAL A 306 7.02 15.05 27.36
C VAL A 306 6.83 16.54 27.65
N ARG A 307 5.78 16.95 28.37
CA ARG A 307 5.40 18.37 28.56
C ARG A 307 5.20 19.09 27.24
N SER A 308 4.40 18.51 26.36
CA SER A 308 3.91 19.15 25.13
C SER A 308 2.40 19.17 25.15
N ARG A 309 1.78 20.29 24.78
CA ARG A 309 0.31 20.41 24.76
C ARG A 309 -0.33 19.71 23.57
N THR A 310 0.44 19.51 22.50
CA THR A 310 -0.05 18.99 21.23
C THR A 310 0.90 17.87 20.82
N LEU A 311 0.45 16.63 20.69
CA LEU A 311 1.20 15.56 20.03
C LEU A 311 0.27 14.96 18.98
N PRO A 312 0.80 14.32 17.92
CA PRO A 312 -0.04 13.55 17.04
C PRO A 312 -0.82 12.52 17.85
N ALA A 313 -2.09 12.32 17.50
CA ALA A 313 -2.83 11.17 17.99
C ALA A 313 -2.10 9.89 17.55
N PRO A 314 -2.22 8.80 18.33
CA PRO A 314 -1.76 7.49 17.87
C PRO A 314 -2.38 7.19 16.50
N PRO A 315 -1.60 6.72 15.52
CA PRO A 315 -2.16 6.36 14.23
C PRO A 315 -3.12 5.19 14.40
N ASP A 316 -4.20 5.19 13.62
CA ASP A 316 -5.08 4.05 13.54
C ASP A 316 -4.31 2.81 13.01
N PRO A 317 -4.68 1.59 13.46
CA PRO A 317 -4.12 0.37 12.92
C PRO A 317 -4.27 0.30 11.39
N VAL A 318 -3.28 -0.24 10.69
CA VAL A 318 -3.39 -0.40 9.23
C VAL A 318 -4.27 -1.62 8.93
N PRO A 319 -5.31 -1.52 8.08
CA PRO A 319 -6.10 -2.69 7.68
C PRO A 319 -5.23 -3.77 7.03
N ALA A 320 -5.53 -5.04 7.30
CA ALA A 320 -4.71 -6.20 6.93
C ALA A 320 -4.42 -6.26 5.42
N HIS A 321 -5.46 -6.15 4.60
CA HIS A 321 -5.36 -6.23 3.15
C HIS A 321 -4.67 -5.00 2.54
N ALA A 322 -4.85 -3.82 3.14
CA ALA A 322 -4.15 -2.61 2.74
C ALA A 322 -2.64 -2.72 3.04
N ALA A 323 -2.25 -3.29 4.18
CA ALA A 323 -0.85 -3.53 4.51
C ALA A 323 -0.19 -4.52 3.54
N GLU A 324 -0.87 -5.60 3.16
CA GLU A 324 -0.36 -6.56 2.18
C GLU A 324 -0.23 -5.96 0.77
N LEU A 325 -1.20 -5.15 0.35
CA LEU A 325 -1.09 -4.38 -0.90
C LEU A 325 0.11 -3.44 -0.85
N ALA A 326 0.23 -2.65 0.22
CA ALA A 326 1.32 -1.69 0.38
C ALA A 326 2.70 -2.38 0.36
N ARG A 327 2.83 -3.55 1.00
CA ARG A 327 4.06 -4.36 0.98
C ARG A 327 4.47 -4.73 -0.45
N ARG A 328 3.52 -5.22 -1.26
CA ARG A 328 3.76 -5.64 -2.65
C ARG A 328 4.09 -4.46 -3.57
N VAL A 329 3.36 -3.36 -3.44
CA VAL A 329 3.67 -2.12 -4.17
C VAL A 329 5.03 -1.57 -3.77
N ALA A 330 5.39 -1.62 -2.49
CA ALA A 330 6.71 -1.19 -2.03
C ALA A 330 7.85 -2.02 -2.62
N GLU A 331 7.66 -3.32 -2.90
CA GLU A 331 8.66 -4.17 -3.56
C GLU A 331 8.90 -3.72 -5.00
N VAL A 332 7.84 -3.51 -5.79
CA VAL A 332 7.96 -3.04 -7.19
C VAL A 332 8.47 -1.61 -7.25
N LEU A 333 7.97 -0.72 -6.39
CA LEU A 333 8.40 0.67 -6.33
C LEU A 333 9.89 0.79 -6.02
N GLY A 334 10.48 -0.13 -5.26
CA GLY A 334 11.92 -0.17 -5.00
C GLY A 334 12.80 -0.43 -6.23
N LEU A 335 12.19 -0.85 -7.35
CA LEU A 335 12.87 -0.95 -8.64
C LEU A 335 12.74 0.33 -9.48
N LEU A 336 11.78 1.20 -9.15
CA LEU A 336 11.43 2.39 -9.93
C LEU A 336 12.02 3.68 -9.34
N VAL A 337 12.29 3.72 -8.03
CA VAL A 337 12.77 4.92 -7.34
C VAL A 337 13.87 4.61 -6.32
N GLU A 338 14.67 5.63 -6.03
CA GLU A 338 15.74 5.56 -5.02
C GLU A 338 15.24 5.20 -3.61
N PRO A 339 16.04 4.50 -2.77
CA PRO A 339 15.61 3.99 -1.47
C PRO A 339 14.98 5.02 -0.53
N ARG A 340 15.56 6.22 -0.43
CA ARG A 340 15.00 7.30 0.41
C ARG A 340 13.66 7.82 -0.11
N ARG A 341 13.52 7.92 -1.43
CA ARG A 341 12.27 8.35 -2.07
C ARG A 341 11.19 7.28 -1.88
N ARG A 342 11.55 6.00 -2.02
CA ARG A 342 10.67 4.86 -1.74
C ARG A 342 10.13 4.93 -0.31
N GLU A 343 11.00 5.07 0.70
CA GLU A 343 10.59 5.15 2.12
C GLU A 343 9.54 6.24 2.34
N VAL A 344 9.79 7.44 1.79
CA VAL A 344 8.87 8.59 1.90
C VAL A 344 7.54 8.31 1.18
N LEU A 345 7.57 7.83 -0.07
CA LEU A 345 6.35 7.53 -0.84
C LEU A 345 5.53 6.41 -0.18
N VAL A 346 6.18 5.34 0.28
CA VAL A 346 5.45 4.22 0.89
C VAL A 346 4.84 4.65 2.24
N GLY A 347 5.64 5.26 3.11
CA GLY A 347 5.23 5.62 4.46
C GLY A 347 4.25 6.80 4.53
N ARG A 348 4.44 7.84 3.69
CA ARG A 348 3.67 9.09 3.76
C ARG A 348 2.59 9.24 2.68
N THR A 349 2.61 8.42 1.63
CA THR A 349 1.65 8.51 0.51
C THR A 349 0.85 7.23 0.35
N LEU A 350 1.50 6.12 -0.01
CA LEU A 350 0.84 4.85 -0.31
C LEU A 350 0.08 4.29 0.88
N LEU A 351 0.75 4.10 2.03
CA LEU A 351 0.15 3.41 3.17
C LEU A 351 -1.07 4.15 3.74
N PRO A 352 -1.03 5.50 3.96
CA PRO A 352 -2.23 6.25 4.32
C PRO A 352 -3.34 6.15 3.27
N TRP A 353 -2.99 6.19 1.98
CA TRP A 353 -3.95 6.13 0.88
C TRP A 353 -4.69 4.80 0.83
N VAL A 354 -3.98 3.67 0.79
CA VAL A 354 -4.63 2.35 0.70
C VAL A 354 -5.39 1.99 1.99
N ALA A 355 -4.93 2.49 3.15
CA ALA A 355 -5.67 2.37 4.40
C ALA A 355 -7.00 3.15 4.34
N ALA A 356 -6.99 4.38 3.82
CA ALA A 356 -8.20 5.18 3.64
C ALA A 356 -9.17 4.55 2.64
N VAL A 357 -8.65 3.99 1.54
CA VAL A 357 -9.45 3.24 0.55
C VAL A 357 -10.14 2.04 1.21
N ALA A 358 -9.38 1.21 1.94
CA ALA A 358 -9.94 0.06 2.65
C ALA A 358 -11.00 0.48 3.68
N ARG A 359 -10.75 1.54 4.44
CA ARG A 359 -11.70 2.06 5.45
C ARG A 359 -12.98 2.66 4.86
N ARG A 360 -12.92 3.17 3.63
CA ARG A 360 -14.13 3.65 2.95
C ARG A 360 -15.05 2.49 2.57
N ALA A 361 -14.47 1.35 2.21
CA ALA A 361 -15.24 0.13 1.92
C ALA A 361 -15.74 -0.54 3.20
N ASP A 362 -14.91 -0.56 4.24
CA ASP A 362 -15.25 -1.09 5.56
C ASP A 362 -14.62 -0.23 6.67
N PRO A 363 -15.39 0.63 7.36
CA PRO A 363 -14.86 1.48 8.43
C PRO A 363 -14.20 0.70 9.58
N LEU A 364 -14.60 -0.56 9.77
CA LEU A 364 -14.08 -1.47 10.80
C LEU A 364 -13.03 -2.44 10.26
N ALA A 365 -12.49 -2.19 9.06
CA ALA A 365 -11.53 -3.07 8.41
C ALA A 365 -10.40 -3.50 9.37
N PRO A 366 -10.29 -4.81 9.68
CA PRO A 366 -9.44 -5.30 10.76
C PRO A 366 -7.94 -5.22 10.38
N PRO A 367 -7.06 -4.98 11.34
CA PRO A 367 -5.61 -5.03 11.12
C PRO A 367 -5.10 -6.48 10.95
N PRO A 368 -3.82 -6.68 10.57
CA PRO A 368 -3.22 -8.01 10.47
C PRO A 368 -3.40 -8.82 11.77
N GLY A 369 -4.01 -9.99 11.66
CA GLY A 369 -4.23 -10.93 12.77
C GLY A 369 -3.31 -12.13 12.71
N VAL A 370 -2.96 -12.68 13.88
CA VAL A 370 -2.13 -13.88 14.01
C VAL A 370 -2.95 -15.12 13.64
N PRO A 371 -2.46 -15.98 12.72
CA PRO A 371 -3.16 -17.22 12.35
C PRO A 371 -3.44 -18.12 13.57
N PRO A 372 -4.56 -18.86 13.62
CA PRO A 372 -4.92 -19.69 14.77
C PRO A 372 -3.81 -20.64 15.24
N ARG A 373 -3.06 -21.22 14.30
CA ARG A 373 -1.92 -22.12 14.60
C ARG A 373 -0.79 -21.46 15.39
N LEU A 374 -0.67 -20.13 15.36
CA LEU A 374 0.37 -19.37 16.05
C LEU A 374 -0.15 -18.64 17.32
N ARG A 375 -1.46 -18.67 17.59
CA ARG A 375 -2.07 -18.05 18.79
C ARG A 375 -1.42 -18.50 20.10
N PRO A 376 -1.14 -19.81 20.34
CA PRO A 376 -0.49 -20.23 21.58
C PRO A 376 0.92 -19.65 21.78
N TRP A 377 1.65 -19.39 20.68
CA TRP A 377 2.95 -18.73 20.76
C TRP A 377 2.81 -17.24 21.09
N LEU A 378 1.84 -16.55 20.49
CA LEU A 378 1.53 -15.15 20.79
C LEU A 378 1.16 -15.00 22.27
N GLU A 379 0.23 -15.81 22.77
CA GLU A 379 -0.23 -15.76 24.17
C GLU A 379 0.93 -15.94 25.17
N ARG A 380 1.82 -16.93 24.93
CA ARG A 380 3.01 -17.13 25.78
C ARG A 380 3.98 -15.96 25.69
N SER A 381 4.17 -15.40 24.49
CA SER A 381 5.07 -14.28 24.27
C SER A 381 4.54 -12.99 24.90
N ALA A 382 3.23 -12.74 24.82
CA ALA A 382 2.56 -11.61 25.45
C ALA A 382 2.63 -11.70 26.98
N ARG A 383 2.36 -12.87 27.57
CA ARG A 383 2.51 -13.11 29.02
C ARG A 383 3.94 -12.90 29.50
N ARG A 384 4.92 -13.46 28.78
CA ARG A 384 6.35 -13.26 29.08
C ARG A 384 6.73 -11.78 29.00
N LEU A 385 6.30 -11.07 27.97
CA LEU A 385 6.55 -9.63 27.82
C LEU A 385 5.93 -8.83 28.97
N HIS A 386 4.67 -9.13 29.33
CA HIS A 386 3.96 -8.54 30.45
C HIS A 386 4.74 -8.73 31.77
N ASP A 387 5.07 -9.98 32.11
CA ASP A 387 5.73 -10.32 33.36
C ASP A 387 7.11 -9.67 33.47
N GLU A 388 7.88 -9.67 32.37
CA GLU A 388 9.20 -9.04 32.32
C GLU A 388 9.15 -7.51 32.40
N VAL A 389 8.13 -6.89 31.79
CA VAL A 389 7.91 -5.45 31.90
C VAL A 389 7.58 -5.07 33.35
N PHE A 390 6.72 -5.86 33.99
CA PHE A 390 6.28 -5.62 35.36
C PHE A 390 7.40 -5.85 36.40
N ALA A 391 8.24 -6.86 36.20
CA ALA A 391 9.36 -7.17 37.09
C ALA A 391 10.51 -6.13 37.01
N GLY A 392 10.52 -5.25 36.02
CA GLY A 392 11.66 -4.37 35.71
C GLY A 392 11.93 -3.21 36.68
N GLY A 393 11.01 -2.93 37.62
CA GLY A 393 11.20 -1.92 38.67
C GLY A 393 11.28 -0.45 38.18
N TYR A 394 10.88 -0.20 36.93
CA TYR A 394 10.75 1.14 36.36
C TYR A 394 9.27 1.57 36.30
N PRO A 395 8.99 2.89 36.25
CA PRO A 395 7.63 3.38 36.09
C PRO A 395 6.96 2.88 34.80
N VAL A 396 5.73 2.37 34.93
CA VAL A 396 4.84 2.03 33.82
C VAL A 396 3.65 3.00 33.85
N VAL A 397 3.28 3.55 32.69
CA VAL A 397 2.15 4.47 32.53
C VAL A 397 1.12 3.83 31.60
N GLY A 398 -0.09 3.64 32.11
CA GLY A 398 -1.14 2.85 31.46
C GLY A 398 -1.34 1.51 32.17
N ASP A 399 -2.27 0.72 31.67
CA ASP A 399 -2.57 -0.61 32.19
C ASP A 399 -1.65 -1.66 31.53
N PRO A 400 -0.84 -2.41 32.32
CA PRO A 400 -0.02 -3.51 31.81
C PRO A 400 -0.80 -4.61 31.10
N GLU A 401 -2.04 -4.87 31.51
CA GLU A 401 -2.90 -5.91 30.93
C GLU A 401 -3.12 -5.67 29.43
N ARG A 402 -2.98 -4.42 28.96
CA ARG A 402 -3.04 -4.08 27.54
C ARG A 402 -2.04 -4.83 26.66
N LEU A 403 -0.93 -5.32 27.23
CA LEU A 403 0.03 -6.16 26.49
C LEU A 403 -0.57 -7.52 26.11
N LEU A 404 -1.58 -7.96 26.85
CA LEU A 404 -2.32 -9.21 26.64
C LEU A 404 -3.58 -9.01 25.81
N ASP A 405 -3.94 -7.76 25.48
CA ASP A 405 -5.09 -7.47 24.62
C ASP A 405 -4.82 -8.06 23.22
N ASP A 406 -5.70 -8.97 22.83
CA ASP A 406 -5.84 -9.42 21.46
C ASP A 406 -6.78 -8.46 20.71
N HIS A 407 -6.49 -8.20 19.44
CA HIS A 407 -7.41 -7.50 18.56
C HIS A 407 -8.10 -8.49 17.62
N GLU A 408 -9.30 -8.15 17.15
CA GLU A 408 -9.99 -8.91 16.11
C GLU A 408 -9.31 -8.64 14.77
N GLY A 409 -8.24 -9.38 14.50
CA GLY A 409 -7.42 -9.25 13.29
C GLY A 409 -7.74 -10.32 12.25
N VAL A 410 -7.43 -10.02 10.98
CA VAL A 410 -7.55 -10.98 9.88
C VAL A 410 -6.19 -11.25 9.25
N VAL A 411 -5.97 -12.48 8.79
CA VAL A 411 -4.77 -12.82 8.02
C VAL A 411 -4.85 -12.12 6.65
N PRO A 412 -3.86 -11.30 6.26
CA PRO A 412 -3.86 -10.69 4.94
C PRO A 412 -3.85 -11.76 3.83
N THR A 413 -4.73 -11.61 2.85
CA THR A 413 -4.85 -12.50 1.68
C THR A 413 -4.59 -11.74 0.38
N THR A 414 -4.15 -12.47 -0.66
CA THR A 414 -4.00 -11.93 -2.02
C THR A 414 -5.32 -11.42 -2.58
N ALA A 415 -6.43 -12.14 -2.35
CA ALA A 415 -7.75 -11.72 -2.82
C ALA A 415 -8.20 -10.40 -2.19
N GLY A 416 -8.10 -10.27 -0.86
CA GLY A 416 -8.46 -9.02 -0.20
C GLY A 416 -7.53 -7.86 -0.60
N ALA A 417 -6.24 -8.11 -0.83
CA ALA A 417 -5.32 -7.09 -1.35
C ALA A 417 -5.69 -6.65 -2.77
N LEU A 418 -6.16 -7.56 -3.63
CA LEU A 418 -6.69 -7.25 -4.95
C LEU A 418 -7.96 -6.39 -4.87
N ASP A 419 -8.87 -6.69 -3.94
CA ASP A 419 -10.08 -5.89 -3.75
C ASP A 419 -9.74 -4.44 -3.34
N VAL A 420 -8.76 -4.25 -2.45
CA VAL A 420 -8.25 -2.91 -2.10
C VAL A 420 -7.58 -2.24 -3.31
N ALA A 421 -6.84 -2.99 -4.13
CA ALA A 421 -6.17 -2.45 -5.32
C ALA A 421 -7.18 -1.98 -6.38
N ILE A 422 -8.25 -2.76 -6.62
CA ILE A 422 -9.36 -2.40 -7.52
C ILE A 422 -10.02 -1.11 -7.02
N ALA A 423 -10.35 -1.04 -5.72
CA ALA A 423 -10.94 0.16 -5.14
C ALA A 423 -10.00 1.38 -5.22
N ALA A 424 -8.69 1.18 -5.08
CA ALA A 424 -7.68 2.23 -5.20
C ALA A 424 -7.57 2.75 -6.65
N LEU A 425 -7.53 1.86 -7.64
CA LEU A 425 -7.47 2.23 -9.06
C LEU A 425 -8.74 2.97 -9.53
N LEU A 426 -9.91 2.61 -8.99
CA LEU A 426 -11.17 3.30 -9.28
C LEU A 426 -11.31 4.65 -8.55
N GLY A 427 -10.73 4.76 -7.35
CA GLY A 427 -10.85 5.92 -6.47
C GLY A 427 -9.98 7.12 -6.84
N GLY A 428 -9.19 7.04 -7.92
CA GLY A 428 -8.23 8.07 -8.30
C GLY A 428 -6.89 7.92 -7.60
N GLY A 429 -5.94 8.78 -7.95
CA GLY A 429 -4.57 8.68 -7.45
C GLY A 429 -4.44 9.10 -5.99
N PRO A 430 -3.28 8.88 -5.35
CA PRO A 430 -3.03 9.37 -3.99
C PRO A 430 -3.13 10.90 -3.84
N ALA A 431 -3.05 11.64 -4.96
CA ALA A 431 -3.25 13.09 -5.01
C ALA A 431 -4.69 13.52 -4.73
N ASP A 432 -5.68 12.62 -4.86
CA ASP A 432 -7.11 12.91 -4.70
C ASP A 432 -7.60 12.73 -3.25
N LEU A 433 -6.70 12.49 -2.29
CA LEU A 433 -7.06 12.37 -0.88
C LEU A 433 -7.46 13.74 -0.29
N PRO A 434 -8.66 13.87 0.30
CA PRO A 434 -9.05 15.07 1.03
C PRO A 434 -8.13 15.21 2.27
N GLY A 435 -7.15 16.09 2.18
CA GLY A 435 -6.18 16.34 3.26
C GLY A 435 -4.73 16.60 2.81
N GLY A 436 -4.40 16.44 1.52
CA GLY A 436 -3.08 16.76 0.96
C GLY A 436 -2.81 18.24 0.66
N GLY A 437 -3.62 19.15 1.19
CA GLY A 437 -3.30 20.59 1.13
C GLY A 437 -2.16 20.91 2.11
N PRO A 438 -1.26 21.86 1.79
CA PRO A 438 -0.21 22.26 2.72
C PRO A 438 -0.86 22.73 4.02
N ALA A 439 -0.53 22.04 5.12
CA ALA A 439 -0.83 22.49 6.48
C ALA A 439 0.13 23.59 6.90
#